data_AF-A0A087KUZ2-F1
#
_entry.id   AF-A0A087KUZ2-F1
#
_cell.length_a   1.000
_cell.length_b   1.000
_cell.length_c   1.000
_cell.angle_alpha   90.00
_cell.angle_beta   90.00
_cell.angle_gamma   90.00
#
_symmetry.space_group_name_H-M   'P 1'
#
loop_
_entity.id
_entity.type
_entity.pdbx_description
1 polymer ?
#
loop_
_entity_poly.entity_id
_entity_poly.type
_entity_poly.pdbx_seq_one_letter_code
_entity_poly.pdbx_strand_id
1 'polypeptide(L)'
;MKKILLSVVAAAVLSTGMAHAAGINKEIAIVANINDAIFVSKPDGSTWYDKEELFAKDYTQTSFASNDLPVRVYTTDTEVNVSLVQPLTVARADGAQLSSVAVSFAGKAVVQGTPVKVIQTTAAPGGYDNTYTLKITAKAPTNATGSTNGAYQGDLVMLFEPKA
;
A
#
# COMPACT_ATOMS: atom_id res chain seq x y z
N MET A 1 56.25 69.72 45.04
CA MET A 1 56.88 68.40 44.78
C MET A 1 56.80 67.57 46.06
N LYS A 2 55.98 66.49 46.09
CA LYS A 2 55.71 65.49 47.17
C LYS A 2 54.22 65.09 47.08
N LYS A 3 53.74 63.84 47.11
CA LYS A 3 54.28 62.46 47.05
C LYS A 3 53.21 61.59 46.36
N ILE A 4 53.62 60.68 45.49
CA ILE A 4 52.77 59.64 44.88
C ILE A 4 52.64 58.49 45.88
N LEU A 5 51.44 57.97 46.08
CA LEU A 5 51.18 56.70 46.76
C LEU A 5 50.28 55.82 45.89
N LEU A 6 50.80 54.62 45.60
CA LEU A 6 50.17 53.49 44.93
C LEU A 6 49.01 52.92 45.76
N SER A 7 47.98 52.42 45.07
CA SER A 7 47.28 51.21 45.51
C SER A 7 46.85 50.39 44.30
N VAL A 8 47.47 49.23 44.17
CA VAL A 8 47.16 48.15 43.21
C VAL A 8 45.95 47.38 43.75
N VAL A 9 44.92 47.16 42.93
CA VAL A 9 43.94 46.09 43.16
C VAL A 9 43.78 45.31 41.86
N ALA A 10 44.11 44.03 41.93
CA ALA A 10 44.07 43.07 40.84
C ALA A 10 42.65 42.50 40.62
N ALA A 11 42.34 42.28 39.35
CA ALA A 11 41.39 41.37 38.71
C ALA A 11 40.30 40.64 39.52
N ALA A 12 39.06 40.68 39.00
CA ALA A 12 38.30 39.47 38.66
C ALA A 12 37.18 39.81 37.66
N VAL A 13 37.34 39.36 36.42
CA VAL A 13 36.27 39.28 35.43
C VAL A 13 35.34 38.15 35.87
N LEU A 14 34.19 38.48 36.45
CA LEU A 14 33.09 37.52 36.61
C LEU A 14 32.14 37.73 35.43
N SER A 15 32.51 37.17 34.29
CA SER A 15 31.58 36.92 33.21
C SER A 15 30.52 35.94 33.72
N THR A 16 29.37 36.46 34.16
CA THR A 16 28.17 35.67 34.37
C THR A 16 27.71 35.18 33.02
N GLY A 17 28.26 34.04 32.59
CA GLY A 17 27.73 33.27 31.48
C GLY A 17 26.33 32.82 31.87
N MET A 18 25.30 33.53 31.38
CA MET A 18 23.93 33.06 31.46
C MET A 18 23.88 31.76 30.64
N ALA A 19 23.83 30.63 31.32
CA ALA A 19 23.53 29.35 30.69
C ALA A 19 22.10 29.43 30.15
N HIS A 20 21.94 29.84 28.89
CA HIS A 20 20.67 29.79 28.20
C HIS A 20 20.28 28.32 28.03
N ALA A 21 19.14 27.91 28.61
CA ALA A 21 18.55 26.62 28.33
C ALA A 21 18.29 26.51 26.83
N ALA A 22 18.95 25.56 26.17
CA ALA A 22 18.76 25.34 24.73
C ALA A 22 17.31 24.88 24.48
N GLY A 23 16.67 25.48 23.47
CA GLY A 23 15.31 25.09 23.07
C GLY A 23 15.26 23.64 22.57
N ILE A 24 14.10 23.00 22.75
CA ILE A 24 13.87 21.65 22.24
C ILE A 24 13.16 21.73 20.89
N ASN A 25 13.79 21.20 19.84
CA ASN A 25 13.17 21.07 18.53
C ASN A 25 12.44 19.72 18.41
N LYS A 26 11.30 19.73 17.74
CA LYS A 26 10.53 18.54 17.34
C LYS A 26 10.26 18.66 15.84
N GLU A 27 10.59 17.62 15.10
CA GLU A 27 10.45 17.57 13.65
C GLU A 27 9.51 16.43 13.25
N ILE A 28 8.70 16.66 12.23
CA ILE A 28 7.89 15.64 11.55
C ILE A 28 8.14 15.80 10.06
N ALA A 29 8.52 14.70 9.39
CA ALA A 29 8.66 14.66 7.94
C ALA A 29 7.29 14.47 7.28
N ILE A 30 6.99 15.28 6.25
CA ILE A 30 5.74 15.24 5.49
C ILE A 30 6.03 14.77 4.07
N VAL A 31 5.30 13.75 3.60
CA VAL A 31 5.49 13.12 2.28
C VAL A 31 4.14 13.03 1.55
N ALA A 32 4.14 13.28 0.25
CA ALA A 32 3.02 13.05 -0.66
C ALA A 32 3.52 12.59 -2.02
N ASN A 33 2.82 11.63 -2.64
CA ASN A 33 3.08 11.18 -4.00
C ASN A 33 1.96 11.66 -4.93
N ILE A 34 2.32 12.26 -6.06
CA ILE A 34 1.37 12.75 -7.07
C ILE A 34 1.64 11.98 -8.36
N ASN A 35 0.62 11.31 -8.88
CA ASN A 35 0.64 10.66 -10.18
C ASN A 35 -0.21 11.48 -11.15
N ASP A 36 0.23 11.61 -12.40
CA ASP A 36 -0.32 12.52 -13.41
C ASP A 36 -1.50 11.93 -14.19
N ALA A 37 -1.49 10.62 -14.47
CA ALA A 37 -2.51 9.98 -15.31
C ALA A 37 -3.48 9.05 -14.55
N ILE A 38 -3.01 8.35 -13.52
CA ILE A 38 -3.81 7.34 -12.81
C ILE A 38 -3.50 7.31 -11.31
N PHE A 39 -4.54 7.13 -10.50
CA PHE A 39 -4.42 6.90 -9.07
C PHE A 39 -5.37 5.79 -8.62
N VAL A 40 -4.80 4.74 -8.04
CA VAL A 40 -5.54 3.55 -7.57
C VAL A 40 -5.44 3.48 -6.05
N SER A 41 -6.57 3.37 -5.37
CA SER A 41 -6.66 3.47 -3.91
C SER A 41 -7.85 2.68 -3.36
N LYS A 42 -7.94 2.59 -2.04
CA LYS A 42 -9.20 2.26 -1.38
C LYS A 42 -10.20 3.41 -1.52
N PRO A 43 -11.52 3.18 -1.40
CA PRO A 43 -12.52 4.24 -1.50
C PRO A 43 -12.38 5.35 -0.45
N ASP A 44 -11.79 5.03 0.70
CA ASP A 44 -11.48 5.99 1.77
C ASP A 44 -10.26 6.87 1.46
N GLY A 45 -9.62 6.68 0.29
CA GLY A 45 -8.43 7.40 -0.14
C GLY A 45 -7.12 6.89 0.47
N SER A 46 -7.16 5.88 1.33
CA SER A 46 -5.95 5.21 1.81
C SER A 46 -5.31 4.37 0.70
N THR A 47 -4.06 3.93 0.95
CA THR A 47 -3.25 3.16 -0.01
C THR A 47 -3.87 1.80 -0.38
N TRP A 48 -3.14 0.96 -1.10
CA TRP A 48 -3.56 -0.38 -1.50
C TRP A 48 -3.88 -1.32 -0.31
N TYR A 49 -4.42 -2.51 -0.61
CA TYR A 49 -4.65 -3.56 0.37
C TYR A 49 -3.34 -4.29 0.69
N ASP A 50 -2.96 -4.34 1.96
CA ASP A 50 -1.74 -5.03 2.41
C ASP A 50 -1.94 -6.53 2.61
N LYS A 51 -3.15 -6.95 3.01
CA LYS A 51 -3.49 -8.35 3.27
C LYS A 51 -4.97 -8.58 3.04
N GLU A 52 -5.30 -9.73 2.45
CA GLU A 52 -6.66 -10.27 2.41
C GLU A 52 -6.64 -11.74 2.81
N GLU A 53 -7.62 -12.13 3.61
CA GLU A 53 -7.85 -13.54 3.96
C GLU A 53 -8.92 -14.14 3.04
N LEU A 54 -8.70 -15.38 2.57
CA LEU A 54 -9.73 -16.11 1.83
C LEU A 54 -10.54 -16.96 2.81
N PHE A 55 -11.86 -16.79 2.78
CA PHE A 55 -12.78 -17.46 3.69
C PHE A 55 -13.44 -18.63 3.00
N ALA A 56 -13.60 -19.75 3.72
CA ALA A 56 -14.35 -20.90 3.22
C ALA A 56 -15.82 -20.50 2.95
N LYS A 57 -16.35 -20.90 1.80
CA LYS A 57 -17.73 -20.57 1.38
C LYS A 57 -18.71 -21.75 1.51
N ASP A 58 -18.19 -22.92 1.83
CA ASP A 58 -18.91 -24.20 1.78
C ASP A 58 -18.97 -24.94 3.12
N TYR A 59 -18.44 -24.34 4.19
CA TYR A 59 -18.29 -24.95 5.53
C TYR A 59 -17.42 -26.21 5.59
N THR A 60 -16.94 -26.71 4.45
CA THR A 60 -16.11 -27.91 4.31
C THR A 60 -14.68 -27.57 3.90
N GLN A 61 -14.38 -26.28 3.68
CA GLN A 61 -13.06 -25.77 3.30
C GLN A 61 -12.56 -26.34 1.96
N THR A 62 -13.48 -26.57 1.01
CA THR A 62 -13.14 -26.99 -0.37
C THR A 62 -13.16 -25.83 -1.37
N SER A 63 -13.83 -24.74 -1.03
CA SER A 63 -13.98 -23.51 -1.81
C SER A 63 -13.78 -22.28 -0.93
N PHE A 64 -12.97 -21.33 -1.41
CA PHE A 64 -12.57 -20.13 -0.70
C PHE A 64 -12.80 -18.88 -1.56
N ALA A 65 -13.16 -17.76 -0.93
CA ALA A 65 -13.11 -16.47 -1.58
C ALA A 65 -12.82 -15.32 -0.62
N SER A 66 -12.27 -14.24 -1.16
CA SER A 66 -12.09 -12.97 -0.47
C SER A 66 -13.43 -12.35 -0.08
N ASN A 67 -13.36 -11.29 0.71
CA ASN A 67 -14.39 -10.26 0.72
C ASN A 67 -14.46 -9.56 -0.65
N ASP A 68 -15.53 -8.80 -0.85
CA ASP A 68 -15.59 -7.86 -1.96
C ASP A 68 -14.67 -6.68 -1.61
N LEU A 69 -13.58 -6.55 -2.37
CA LEU A 69 -12.58 -5.52 -2.15
C LEU A 69 -12.87 -4.33 -3.08
N PRO A 70 -13.48 -3.24 -2.59
CA PRO A 70 -13.70 -2.06 -3.42
C PRO A 70 -12.36 -1.37 -3.72
N VAL A 71 -12.13 -1.02 -4.97
CA VAL A 71 -10.95 -0.31 -5.45
C VAL A 71 -11.44 0.92 -6.19
N ARG A 72 -11.01 2.08 -5.72
CA ARG A 72 -11.22 3.36 -6.38
C ARG A 72 -10.13 3.57 -7.42
N VAL A 73 -10.52 3.93 -8.63
CA VAL A 73 -9.65 4.25 -9.75
C VAL A 73 -10.01 5.64 -10.22
N TYR A 74 -9.09 6.58 -10.02
CA TYR A 74 -9.10 7.87 -10.67
C TYR A 74 -8.17 7.83 -11.87
N THR A 75 -8.59 8.40 -13.01
CA THR A 75 -7.75 8.54 -14.20
C THR A 75 -8.18 9.74 -15.04
N THR A 76 -7.26 10.29 -15.83
CA THR A 76 -7.56 11.33 -16.82
C THR A 76 -8.22 10.79 -18.08
N ASP A 77 -8.22 9.46 -18.28
CA ASP A 77 -8.77 8.78 -19.44
C ASP A 77 -10.13 8.11 -19.17
N THR A 78 -10.86 7.80 -20.24
CA THR A 78 -12.12 7.05 -20.17
C THR A 78 -11.93 5.54 -19.96
N GLU A 79 -10.68 5.06 -19.95
CA GLU A 79 -10.33 3.65 -19.89
C GLU A 79 -9.05 3.44 -19.08
N VAL A 80 -8.98 2.32 -18.37
CA VAL A 80 -7.78 1.80 -17.70
C VAL A 80 -7.57 0.35 -18.14
N ASN A 81 -6.33 0.00 -18.46
CA ASN A 81 -5.92 -1.38 -18.70
C ASN A 81 -5.50 -2.02 -17.37
N VAL A 82 -5.99 -3.23 -17.10
CA VAL A 82 -5.70 -3.96 -15.86
C VAL A 82 -5.22 -5.37 -16.17
N SER A 83 -4.08 -5.76 -15.61
CA SER A 83 -3.53 -7.12 -15.75
C SER A 83 -2.88 -7.59 -14.45
N LEU A 84 -2.44 -8.85 -14.39
CA LEU A 84 -1.50 -9.29 -13.36
C LEU A 84 -0.06 -9.17 -13.86
N VAL A 85 0.85 -8.77 -12.99
CA VAL A 85 2.30 -8.78 -13.27
C VAL A 85 2.83 -10.21 -13.26
N GLN A 86 2.30 -11.03 -12.35
CA GLN A 86 2.62 -12.45 -12.20
C GLN A 86 1.34 -13.26 -11.94
N PRO A 87 1.32 -14.58 -12.20
CA PRO A 87 0.20 -15.42 -11.78
C PRO A 87 0.06 -15.39 -10.27
N LEU A 88 -1.18 -15.35 -9.76
CA LEU A 88 -1.40 -15.51 -8.32
C LEU A 88 -1.29 -16.99 -7.96
N THR A 89 -0.18 -17.36 -7.32
CA THR A 89 0.02 -18.67 -6.72
C THR A 89 -0.12 -18.55 -5.20
N VAL A 90 -1.05 -19.30 -4.61
CA VAL A 90 -1.26 -19.34 -3.15
C VAL A 90 -0.82 -20.71 -2.65
N ALA A 91 0.33 -20.76 -1.98
CA ALA A 91 1.05 -21.99 -1.68
C ALA A 91 1.40 -22.12 -0.20
N ARG A 92 1.51 -23.37 0.26
CA ARG A 92 2.15 -23.75 1.52
C ARG A 92 3.64 -23.95 1.30
N ALA A 93 4.44 -23.84 2.36
CA ALA A 93 5.90 -23.94 2.31
C ALA A 93 6.44 -25.26 1.72
N ASP A 94 5.65 -26.33 1.72
CA ASP A 94 6.01 -27.64 1.16
C ASP A 94 5.60 -27.83 -0.31
N GLY A 95 5.07 -26.78 -0.95
CA GLY A 95 4.69 -26.78 -2.36
C GLY A 95 3.26 -27.24 -2.65
N ALA A 96 2.45 -27.59 -1.65
CA ALA A 96 1.01 -27.74 -1.84
C ALA A 96 0.40 -26.36 -2.21
N GLN A 97 -0.49 -26.31 -3.21
CA GLN A 97 -1.04 -25.06 -3.72
C GLN A 97 -2.57 -25.10 -3.76
N LEU A 98 -3.22 -23.99 -3.45
CA LEU A 98 -4.64 -23.86 -3.72
C LEU A 98 -4.88 -24.04 -5.23
N SER A 99 -5.98 -24.71 -5.56
CA SER A 99 -6.34 -24.98 -6.96
C SER A 99 -7.36 -23.97 -7.47
N SER A 100 -7.49 -23.85 -8.79
CA SER A 100 -8.47 -22.95 -9.43
C SER A 100 -8.44 -21.51 -8.88
N VAL A 101 -7.24 -21.00 -8.55
CA VAL A 101 -7.08 -19.61 -8.11
C VAL A 101 -7.44 -18.69 -9.27
N ALA A 102 -8.38 -17.78 -9.04
CA ALA A 102 -8.85 -16.83 -10.03
C ALA A 102 -9.00 -15.43 -9.42
N VAL A 103 -8.62 -14.42 -10.20
CA VAL A 103 -8.75 -13.01 -9.85
C VAL A 103 -9.74 -12.38 -10.82
N SER A 104 -10.68 -11.60 -10.29
CA SER A 104 -11.59 -10.80 -11.10
C SER A 104 -11.62 -9.37 -10.64
N PHE A 105 -11.69 -8.44 -11.59
CA PHE A 105 -11.75 -7.01 -11.34
C PHE A 105 -12.80 -6.38 -12.25
N ALA A 106 -13.67 -5.53 -11.68
CA ALA A 106 -14.79 -4.94 -12.43
C ALA A 106 -15.66 -5.99 -13.15
N GLY A 107 -15.80 -7.17 -12.55
CA GLY A 107 -16.55 -8.31 -13.14
C GLY A 107 -15.84 -9.03 -14.29
N LYS A 108 -14.58 -8.69 -14.60
CA LYS A 108 -13.77 -9.33 -15.66
C LYS A 108 -12.69 -10.19 -15.04
N ALA A 109 -12.40 -11.34 -15.62
CA ALA A 109 -11.24 -12.16 -15.22
C ALA A 109 -9.94 -11.41 -15.56
N VAL A 110 -8.99 -11.36 -14.62
CA VAL A 110 -7.69 -10.72 -14.80
C VAL A 110 -6.60 -11.79 -14.72
N VAL A 111 -5.73 -11.84 -15.73
CA VAL A 111 -4.65 -12.81 -15.82
C VAL A 111 -3.32 -12.11 -16.13
N GLN A 112 -2.22 -12.86 -16.03
CA GLN A 112 -0.89 -12.31 -16.27
C GLN A 112 -0.73 -11.83 -17.71
N GLY A 113 -0.20 -10.61 -17.87
CA GLY A 113 0.25 -10.07 -19.16
C GLY A 113 -0.83 -9.88 -20.23
N THR A 114 -2.10 -10.10 -19.89
CA THR A 114 -3.24 -9.93 -20.79
C THR A 114 -4.17 -8.87 -20.20
N PRO A 115 -4.04 -7.59 -20.61
CA PRO A 115 -4.83 -6.52 -20.03
C PRO A 115 -6.30 -6.64 -20.40
N VAL A 116 -7.15 -6.42 -19.39
CA VAL A 116 -8.58 -6.18 -19.58
C VAL A 116 -8.86 -4.70 -19.50
N LYS A 117 -9.74 -4.23 -20.39
CA LYS A 117 -10.19 -2.84 -20.44
C LYS A 117 -11.30 -2.61 -19.42
N VAL A 118 -11.10 -1.63 -18.54
CA VAL A 118 -12.09 -1.17 -17.56
C VAL A 118 -12.50 0.25 -17.94
N ILE A 119 -13.79 0.44 -18.24
CA ILE A 119 -14.36 1.71 -18.70
C ILE A 119 -14.75 2.57 -17.51
N GLN A 120 -14.28 3.81 -17.51
CA GLN A 120 -14.64 4.86 -16.55
C GLN A 120 -15.88 5.59 -17.04
N THR A 121 -16.84 5.79 -16.15
CA THR A 121 -18.17 6.31 -16.50
C THR A 121 -18.58 7.52 -15.68
N THR A 122 -17.94 7.75 -14.54
CA THR A 122 -18.28 8.85 -13.63
C THR A 122 -17.26 9.95 -13.79
N ALA A 123 -17.67 11.07 -14.40
CA ALA A 123 -16.82 12.25 -14.53
C ALA A 123 -16.51 12.87 -13.17
N ALA A 124 -15.27 13.34 -13.01
CA ALA A 124 -14.78 14.05 -11.84
C ALA A 124 -13.94 15.25 -12.30
N PRO A 125 -13.64 16.23 -11.42
CA PRO A 125 -12.74 17.32 -11.79
C PRO A 125 -11.39 16.78 -12.28
N GLY A 126 -11.04 17.10 -13.53
CA GLY A 126 -9.77 16.68 -14.15
C GLY A 126 -9.76 15.28 -14.76
N GLY A 127 -10.85 14.51 -14.71
CA GLY A 127 -10.87 13.15 -15.26
C GLY A 127 -12.13 12.36 -14.90
N TYR A 128 -11.92 11.12 -14.49
CA TYR A 128 -12.95 10.17 -14.09
C TYR A 128 -12.59 9.50 -12.78
N ASP A 129 -13.62 9.11 -12.02
CA ASP A 129 -13.47 8.51 -10.70
C ASP A 129 -14.54 7.44 -10.48
N ASN A 130 -14.14 6.17 -10.53
CA ASN A 130 -15.04 5.05 -10.35
C ASN A 130 -14.51 4.08 -9.28
N THR A 131 -15.43 3.39 -8.62
CA THR A 131 -15.10 2.28 -7.71
C THR A 131 -15.54 0.97 -8.35
N TYR A 132 -14.63 -0.01 -8.37
CA TYR A 132 -14.86 -1.37 -8.89
C TYR A 132 -14.55 -2.40 -7.83
N THR A 133 -15.10 -3.61 -7.98
CA THR A 133 -14.84 -4.71 -7.06
C THR A 133 -13.72 -5.60 -7.58
N LEU A 134 -12.72 -5.84 -6.73
CA LEU A 134 -11.73 -6.91 -6.85
C LEU A 134 -12.22 -8.13 -6.05
N LYS A 135 -12.13 -9.32 -6.64
CA LYS A 135 -12.44 -10.59 -5.98
C LYS A 135 -11.36 -11.62 -6.30
N ILE A 136 -11.04 -12.43 -5.30
CA ILE A 136 -10.15 -13.59 -5.41
C ILE A 136 -10.94 -14.83 -4.98
N THR A 137 -10.88 -15.88 -5.79
CA THR A 137 -11.49 -17.18 -5.46
C THR A 137 -10.45 -18.28 -5.61
N ALA A 138 -10.57 -19.34 -4.83
CA ALA A 138 -9.71 -20.50 -4.92
C ALA A 138 -10.44 -21.75 -4.42
N LYS A 139 -9.87 -22.92 -4.67
CA LYS A 139 -10.30 -24.21 -4.13
C LYS A 139 -9.18 -24.84 -3.31
N ALA A 140 -9.55 -25.81 -2.48
CA ALA A 140 -8.59 -26.60 -1.74
C ALA A 140 -7.54 -27.24 -2.69
N PRO A 141 -6.32 -27.51 -2.19
CA PRO A 141 -5.27 -28.15 -2.97
C PRO A 141 -5.67 -29.54 -3.47
N THR A 142 -5.25 -29.87 -4.69
CA THR A 142 -5.38 -31.21 -5.25
C THR A 142 -4.03 -31.93 -5.37
N ASN A 143 -2.92 -31.21 -5.17
CA ASN A 143 -1.56 -31.70 -5.36
C ASN A 143 -0.83 -32.05 -4.05
N ALA A 144 -1.53 -32.07 -2.91
CA ALA A 144 -0.91 -32.37 -1.63
C ALA A 144 -0.54 -33.86 -1.56
N THR A 145 0.73 -34.18 -1.27
CA THR A 145 1.25 -35.54 -1.07
C THR A 145 0.97 -36.09 0.35
N GLY A 146 0.07 -35.44 1.08
CA GLY A 146 -0.28 -35.73 2.48
C GLY A 146 -1.48 -34.90 2.91
N SER A 147 -1.46 -34.37 4.14
CA SER A 147 -2.53 -33.50 4.64
C SER A 147 -2.58 -32.17 3.88
N THR A 148 -3.79 -31.69 3.59
CA THR A 148 -4.05 -30.35 3.04
C THR A 148 -4.11 -29.27 4.13
N ASN A 149 -4.13 -29.64 5.42
CA ASN A 149 -4.18 -28.69 6.53
C ASN A 149 -2.89 -27.84 6.61
N GLY A 150 -3.03 -26.52 6.64
CA GLY A 150 -1.90 -25.61 6.82
C GLY A 150 -2.20 -24.19 6.37
N ALA A 151 -1.20 -23.32 6.51
CA ALA A 151 -1.26 -21.94 6.05
C ALA A 151 -0.78 -21.85 4.60
N TYR A 152 -1.58 -21.19 3.75
CA TYR A 152 -1.27 -20.92 2.35
C TYR A 152 -1.16 -19.42 2.15
N GLN A 153 -0.15 -18.97 1.41
CA GLN A 153 0.15 -17.56 1.20
C GLN A 153 0.59 -17.32 -0.24
N GLY A 154 0.39 -16.10 -0.74
CA GLY A 154 0.77 -15.70 -2.08
C GLY A 154 0.56 -14.21 -2.30
N ASP A 155 1.35 -13.62 -3.20
CA ASP A 155 1.30 -12.19 -3.49
C ASP A 155 0.49 -11.92 -4.76
N LEU A 156 -0.56 -11.12 -4.62
CA LEU A 156 -1.31 -10.58 -5.75
C LEU A 156 -0.68 -9.27 -6.20
N VAL A 157 -0.04 -9.29 -7.37
CA VAL A 157 0.57 -8.11 -7.98
C VAL A 157 -0.20 -7.72 -9.23
N MET A 158 -0.97 -6.63 -9.14
CA MET A 158 -1.76 -6.09 -10.23
C MET A 158 -1.07 -4.91 -10.89
N LEU A 159 -1.22 -4.80 -12.20
CA LEU A 159 -0.77 -3.66 -13.00
C LEU A 159 -1.99 -2.89 -13.49
N PHE A 160 -2.00 -1.58 -13.24
CA PHE A 160 -2.99 -0.64 -13.74
C PHE A 160 -2.26 0.36 -14.64
N GLU A 161 -2.68 0.45 -15.89
CA GLU A 161 -2.07 1.32 -16.88
C GLU A 161 -3.13 2.27 -17.45
N PRO A 162 -2.81 3.55 -17.66
CA PRO A 162 -3.62 4.43 -18.47
C PRO A 162 -3.86 3.83 -19.87
N LYS A 163 -4.83 4.38 -20.57
CA LYS A 163 -4.98 4.10 -21.98
C LYS A 163 -3.68 4.50 -22.72
N ALA A 164 -3.14 3.59 -23.53
CA ALA A 164 -2.00 3.85 -24.39
C ALA A 164 -2.36 4.80 -25.55
#